data_AF-A0A6J1AXG2-F1
#
_entry.id   AF-A0A6J1AXG2-F1
#
_cell.length_a   1.000
_cell.length_b   1.000
_cell.length_c   1.000
_cell.angle_alpha   90.00
_cell.angle_beta   90.00
_cell.angle_gamma   90.00
#
_symmetry.space_group_name_H-M   'P 1'
#
loop_
_entity.id
_entity.type
_entity.pdbx_description
1 polymer ?
#
loop_
_entity_poly.entity_id
_entity_poly.type
_entity_poly.pdbx_seq_one_letter_code
_entity_poly.pdbx_strand_id
1 'polypeptide(L)'
;MVKTESLNQLNELEEMRERLEARKLVIGNMSMRCKLATEDAKKQEEMLSTEVRSLLVAGTSLSVARKRLQESNRLLTEERGYIKLKNVQRKLRARQQYMISQVSLLYPVKILVGPAQEQELESYPSSSRLGNYSVSKPINQGSLTILGLHLTMLPFTKMSFFTDKREVQRSATALGYVAHGVSLIASYLQVPLRYPVHLGGSRSYINDYAPSVEPTSSDLLWDTALSVNVKPVEFPLFLEGQDTTRAAYAVFLLNKDIEQLLNFISVKSLGPRHVLANLKELLRTVQSSEFIDT
;
A
#
# COMPACT_ATOMS: atom_id res chain seq x y z
N MET A 1 63.93 14.94 -98.74
CA MET A 1 63.51 13.74 -97.98
C MET A 1 64.08 13.70 -96.55
N VAL A 2 65.21 14.35 -96.24
CA VAL A 2 65.86 14.30 -94.91
C VAL A 2 65.15 15.12 -93.80
N LYS A 3 64.42 16.19 -94.14
CA LYS A 3 63.71 17.03 -93.16
C LYS A 3 62.43 16.41 -92.58
N THR A 4 61.82 15.46 -93.29
CA THR A 4 60.56 14.83 -92.88
C THR A 4 60.76 13.69 -91.88
N GLU A 5 61.85 12.92 -92.01
CA GLU A 5 62.19 11.85 -91.06
C GLU A 5 62.66 12.40 -89.71
N SER A 6 63.45 13.46 -89.72
CA SER A 6 63.89 14.15 -88.50
C SER A 6 62.73 14.80 -87.75
N LEU A 7 61.74 15.36 -88.47
CA LEU A 7 60.51 15.89 -87.87
C LEU A 7 59.66 14.78 -87.21
N ASN A 8 59.54 13.61 -87.87
CA ASN A 8 58.81 12.46 -87.32
C ASN A 8 59.47 11.89 -86.06
N GLN A 9 60.79 11.74 -86.04
CA GLN A 9 61.53 11.28 -84.85
C GLN A 9 61.38 12.23 -83.66
N LEU A 10 61.35 13.54 -83.92
CA LEU A 10 61.16 14.56 -82.89
C LEU A 10 59.73 14.52 -82.31
N ASN A 11 58.75 14.24 -83.18
CA ASN A 11 57.36 14.07 -82.77
C ASN A 11 57.15 12.80 -81.92
N GLU A 12 57.80 11.68 -82.28
CA GLU A 12 57.79 10.45 -81.48
C GLU A 12 58.45 10.64 -80.11
N LEU A 13 59.58 11.36 -80.06
CA LEU A 13 60.25 11.68 -78.81
C LEU A 13 59.39 12.57 -77.89
N GLU A 14 58.67 13.55 -78.44
CA GLU A 14 57.75 14.36 -77.66
C GLU A 14 56.56 13.54 -77.15
N GLU A 15 56.00 12.64 -77.98
CA GLU A 15 54.92 11.74 -77.54
C GLU A 15 55.38 10.79 -76.41
N MET A 16 56.59 10.25 -76.49
CA MET A 16 57.16 9.45 -75.40
C MET A 16 57.37 10.28 -74.13
N ARG A 17 57.81 11.54 -74.27
CA ARG A 17 58.00 12.46 -73.15
C ARG A 17 56.67 12.80 -72.47
N GLU A 18 55.62 13.08 -73.24
CA GLU A 18 54.28 13.30 -72.71
C GLU A 18 53.73 12.06 -72.00
N ARG A 19 53.90 10.86 -72.58
CA ARG A 19 53.51 9.60 -71.92
C ARG A 19 54.29 9.35 -70.62
N LEU A 20 55.58 9.71 -70.58
CA LEU A 20 56.41 9.60 -69.38
C LEU A 20 55.91 10.55 -68.29
N GLU A 21 55.65 11.82 -68.62
CA GLU A 21 55.12 12.81 -67.68
C GLU A 21 53.71 12.44 -67.20
N ALA A 22 52.84 11.91 -68.07
CA ALA A 22 51.53 11.38 -67.68
C ALA A 22 51.65 10.21 -66.69
N ARG A 23 52.56 9.26 -66.92
CA ARG A 23 52.84 8.15 -66.00
C ARG A 23 53.40 8.64 -64.67
N LYS A 24 54.32 9.61 -64.70
CA LYS A 24 54.91 10.23 -63.50
C LYS A 24 53.85 10.95 -62.66
N LEU A 25 52.91 11.65 -63.30
CA LEU A 25 51.77 12.28 -62.62
C LEU A 25 50.85 11.23 -61.97
N VAL A 26 50.53 10.14 -62.70
CA VAL A 26 49.70 9.04 -62.17
C VAL A 26 50.38 8.36 -60.97
N ILE A 27 51.68 8.08 -61.06
CA ILE A 27 52.47 7.50 -59.96
C ILE A 27 52.54 8.46 -58.76
N GLY A 28 52.72 9.75 -59.01
CA GLY A 28 52.70 10.78 -57.97
C GLY A 28 51.36 10.85 -57.24
N ASN A 29 50.25 10.89 -58.00
CA ASN A 29 48.90 10.86 -57.46
C ASN A 29 48.60 9.57 -56.68
N MET A 30 49.06 8.42 -57.18
CA MET A 30 48.91 7.13 -56.51
C MET A 30 49.71 7.09 -55.21
N SER A 31 50.96 7.57 -55.23
CA SER A 31 51.82 7.69 -54.04
C SER A 31 51.17 8.58 -52.97
N MET A 32 50.60 9.72 -53.37
CA MET A 32 49.87 10.61 -52.46
C MET A 32 48.64 9.91 -51.86
N ARG A 33 47.83 9.22 -52.66
CA ARG A 33 46.67 8.46 -52.18
C ARG A 33 47.07 7.33 -51.22
N CYS A 34 48.15 6.61 -51.51
CA CYS A 34 48.68 5.60 -50.59
C CYS A 34 49.10 6.20 -49.25
N LYS A 35 49.80 7.35 -49.26
CA LYS A 35 50.19 8.05 -48.02
C LYS A 35 48.98 8.47 -47.18
N LEU A 36 47.97 9.06 -47.81
CA LEU A 36 46.73 9.44 -47.13
C LEU A 36 46.03 8.22 -46.52
N ALA A 37 45.89 7.13 -47.27
CA ALA A 37 45.30 5.89 -46.76
C ALA A 37 46.09 5.30 -45.59
N THR A 38 47.42 5.37 -45.60
CA THR A 38 48.25 4.92 -44.47
C THR A 38 48.10 5.79 -43.23
N GLU A 39 47.96 7.11 -43.39
CA GLU A 39 47.71 8.02 -42.26
C GLU A 39 46.31 7.81 -41.66
N ASP A 40 45.29 7.62 -42.49
CA ASP A 40 43.93 7.36 -42.03
C ASP A 40 43.83 6.00 -41.33
N ALA A 41 44.50 4.96 -41.85
CA ALA A 41 44.61 3.66 -41.18
C ALA A 41 45.29 3.80 -39.81
N LYS A 42 46.37 4.58 -39.71
CA LYS A 42 47.07 4.83 -38.45
C LYS A 42 46.20 5.57 -37.43
N LYS A 43 45.44 6.59 -37.87
CA LYS A 43 44.48 7.30 -36.99
C LYS A 43 43.39 6.36 -36.47
N GLN A 44 42.87 5.46 -37.33
CA GLN A 44 41.91 4.45 -36.89
C GLN A 44 42.50 3.46 -35.90
N GLU A 45 43.74 3.01 -36.12
CA GLU A 45 44.45 2.13 -35.19
C GLU A 45 44.62 2.80 -33.81
N GLU A 46 45.07 4.06 -33.77
CA GLU A 46 45.22 4.83 -32.54
C GLU A 46 43.88 4.98 -31.81
N MET A 47 42.80 5.32 -32.53
CA MET A 47 41.45 5.45 -31.97
C MET A 47 40.95 4.11 -31.39
N LEU A 48 41.05 3.01 -32.14
CA LEU A 48 40.69 1.67 -31.66
C LEU A 48 41.51 1.28 -30.43
N SER A 49 42.80 1.62 -30.37
CA SER A 49 43.64 1.36 -29.20
C SER A 49 43.11 2.08 -27.95
N THR A 50 42.56 3.29 -28.10
CA THR A 50 41.97 4.03 -26.98
C THR A 50 40.65 3.42 -26.53
N GLU A 51 39.81 2.99 -27.47
CA GLU A 51 38.54 2.31 -27.15
C GLU A 51 38.77 0.97 -26.45
N VAL A 52 39.71 0.15 -26.93
CA VAL A 52 40.08 -1.12 -26.29
C VAL A 52 40.55 -0.90 -24.85
N ARG A 53 41.37 0.13 -24.61
CA ARG A 53 41.84 0.48 -23.27
C ARG A 53 40.68 0.93 -22.37
N SER A 54 39.78 1.75 -22.90
CA SER A 54 38.56 2.19 -22.19
C SER A 54 37.67 1.01 -21.83
N LEU A 55 37.45 0.09 -22.79
CA LEU A 55 36.66 -1.11 -22.58
C LEU A 55 37.27 -2.04 -21.52
N LEU A 56 38.60 -2.16 -21.48
CA LEU A 56 39.29 -2.93 -20.44
C LEU A 56 39.05 -2.34 -19.04
N VAL A 57 39.14 -1.01 -18.91
CA VAL A 57 38.85 -0.31 -17.64
C VAL A 57 37.37 -0.47 -17.25
N ALA A 58 36.46 -0.38 -18.20
CA ALA A 58 35.04 -0.64 -17.95
C ALA A 58 34.78 -2.09 -17.53
N GLY A 59 35.44 -3.06 -18.18
CA GLY A 59 35.32 -4.48 -17.87
C GLY A 59 35.86 -4.85 -16.49
N THR A 60 37.00 -4.27 -16.09
CA THR A 60 37.53 -4.45 -14.72
C THR A 60 36.60 -3.83 -13.68
N SER A 61 36.07 -2.63 -13.93
CA SER A 61 35.10 -1.96 -13.07
C SER A 61 33.82 -2.79 -12.92
N LEU A 62 33.30 -3.35 -14.01
CA LEU A 62 32.12 -4.22 -14.01
C LEU A 62 32.37 -5.51 -13.23
N SER A 63 33.56 -6.12 -13.36
CA SER A 63 33.95 -7.30 -12.59
C SER A 63 33.98 -7.02 -11.09
N VAL A 64 34.54 -5.87 -10.68
CA VAL A 64 34.53 -5.43 -9.28
C VAL A 64 33.11 -5.19 -8.78
N ALA A 65 32.26 -4.49 -9.55
CA ALA A 65 30.87 -4.26 -9.19
C ALA A 65 30.09 -5.57 -9.03
N ARG A 66 30.30 -6.54 -9.93
CA ARG A 66 29.69 -7.88 -9.85
C ARG A 66 30.12 -8.64 -8.60
N LYS A 67 31.40 -8.61 -8.24
CA LYS A 67 31.90 -9.23 -6.99
C LYS A 67 31.24 -8.60 -5.76
N ARG A 68 31.17 -7.26 -5.69
CA ARG A 68 30.51 -6.54 -4.59
C ARG A 68 29.03 -6.91 -4.46
N LEU A 69 28.31 -7.01 -5.58
CA LEU A 69 26.91 -7.43 -5.57
C LEU A 69 26.76 -8.86 -5.02
N GLN A 70 27.64 -9.78 -5.43
CA GLN A 70 27.62 -11.16 -4.95
C GLN A 70 27.91 -11.26 -3.46
N GLU A 71 28.88 -10.49 -2.95
CA GLU A 71 29.18 -10.39 -1.52
C GLU A 71 28.00 -9.83 -0.73
N SER A 72 27.36 -8.75 -1.22
CA SER A 72 26.16 -8.19 -0.59
C SER A 72 25.02 -9.20 -0.54
N ASN A 73 24.76 -9.92 -1.63
CA ASN A 73 23.73 -10.96 -1.66
C ASN A 73 24.04 -12.11 -0.69
N ARG A 74 25.31 -12.50 -0.59
CA ARG A 74 25.76 -13.52 0.36
C ARG A 74 25.52 -13.05 1.81
N LEU A 75 25.89 -11.83 2.16
CA LEU A 75 25.62 -11.26 3.50
C LEU A 75 24.12 -11.20 3.83
N LEU A 76 23.26 -10.96 2.83
CA LEU A 76 21.81 -10.95 2.99
C LEU A 76 21.21 -12.35 3.15
N THR A 77 21.77 -13.35 2.46
CA THR A 77 21.27 -14.74 2.50
C THR A 77 21.84 -15.57 3.65
N GLU A 78 23.01 -15.20 4.17
CA GLU A 78 23.59 -15.80 5.38
C GLU A 78 22.71 -15.52 6.61
N GLU A 79 22.89 -16.33 7.66
CA GLU A 79 22.11 -16.32 8.91
C GLU A 79 22.01 -14.95 9.58
N ARG A 80 22.93 -14.03 9.28
CA ARG A 80 22.98 -12.67 9.85
C ARG A 80 22.04 -11.67 9.16
N GLY A 81 21.59 -11.96 7.94
CA GLY A 81 20.78 -11.06 7.10
C GLY A 81 19.27 -11.30 7.20
N TYR A 82 18.65 -11.73 6.09
CA TYR A 82 17.21 -11.90 5.94
C TYR A 82 16.61 -12.88 6.96
N ILE A 83 17.37 -13.93 7.32
CA ILE A 83 16.95 -14.91 8.33
C ILE A 83 16.78 -14.23 9.70
N LYS A 84 17.73 -13.37 10.11
CA LYS A 84 17.64 -12.61 11.35
C LYS A 84 16.45 -11.65 11.33
N LEU A 85 16.24 -10.92 10.25
CA LEU A 85 15.09 -10.03 10.09
C LEU A 85 13.77 -10.81 10.20
N LYS A 86 13.64 -11.92 9.48
CA LYS A 86 12.48 -12.81 9.53
C LYS A 86 12.24 -13.34 10.95
N ASN A 87 13.30 -13.71 11.67
CA ASN A 87 13.20 -14.14 13.06
C ASN A 87 12.75 -13.00 14.00
N VAL A 88 13.24 -11.78 13.80
CA VAL A 88 12.82 -10.59 14.57
C VAL A 88 11.37 -10.24 14.26
N GLN A 89 10.96 -10.24 12.99
CA GLN A 89 9.59 -10.05 12.56
C GLN A 89 8.67 -11.10 13.21
N ARG A 90 9.05 -12.38 13.18
CA ARG A 90 8.29 -13.45 13.82
C ARG A 90 8.15 -13.23 15.34
N LYS A 91 9.22 -12.83 16.02
CA LYS A 91 9.16 -12.49 17.46
C LYS A 91 8.24 -11.29 17.74
N LEU A 92 8.27 -10.27 16.87
CA LEU A 92 7.37 -9.11 16.97
C LEU A 92 5.91 -9.54 16.77
N ARG A 93 5.62 -10.33 15.72
CA ARG A 93 4.26 -10.86 15.45
C ARG A 93 3.75 -11.72 16.59
N ALA A 94 4.58 -12.61 17.14
CA ALA A 94 4.23 -13.43 18.29
C ALA A 94 3.90 -12.56 19.52
N ARG A 95 4.65 -11.49 19.76
CA ARG A 95 4.36 -10.53 20.83
C ARG A 95 3.05 -9.78 20.57
N GLN A 96 2.83 -9.29 19.35
CA GLN A 96 1.58 -8.61 18.97
C GLN A 96 0.36 -9.51 19.18
N GLN A 97 0.44 -10.76 18.71
CA GLN A 97 -0.60 -11.76 18.91
C GLN A 97 -0.86 -12.01 20.39
N TYR A 98 0.18 -12.18 21.21
CA TYR A 98 0.03 -12.36 22.65
C TYR A 98 -0.69 -11.17 23.30
N MET A 99 -0.26 -9.94 23.01
CA MET A 99 -0.87 -8.73 23.57
C MET A 99 -2.33 -8.58 23.14
N ILE A 100 -2.65 -8.85 21.87
CA ILE A 100 -4.02 -8.77 21.35
C ILE A 100 -4.89 -9.91 21.89
N SER A 101 -4.30 -11.06 22.18
CA SER A 101 -4.99 -12.15 22.90
C SER A 101 -5.41 -11.72 24.30
N GLN A 102 -4.58 -10.94 25.01
CA GLN A 102 -4.98 -10.34 26.29
C GLN A 102 -6.13 -9.33 26.14
N VAL A 103 -6.15 -8.55 25.05
CA VAL A 103 -7.29 -7.65 24.76
C VAL A 103 -8.57 -8.45 24.50
N SER A 104 -8.47 -9.57 23.78
CA SER A 104 -9.60 -10.48 23.55
C SER A 104 -10.16 -11.07 24.86
N LEU A 105 -9.29 -11.35 25.83
CA LEU A 105 -9.69 -11.78 27.18
C LEU A 105 -10.35 -10.65 27.98
N LEU A 106 -9.87 -9.41 27.85
CA LEU A 106 -10.44 -8.25 28.52
C LEU A 106 -11.80 -7.85 27.92
N TYR A 107 -11.95 -7.98 26.61
CA TYR A 107 -13.14 -7.60 25.84
C TYR A 107 -13.68 -8.77 25.01
N PRO A 108 -14.18 -9.84 25.65
CA PRO A 108 -14.67 -11.01 24.95
C PRO A 108 -15.91 -10.67 24.11
N VAL A 109 -15.82 -10.91 22.81
CA VAL A 109 -16.95 -10.79 21.88
C VAL A 109 -17.60 -12.16 21.68
N LYS A 110 -18.72 -12.39 22.37
CA LYS A 110 -19.44 -13.68 22.36
C LYS A 110 -20.68 -13.62 21.47
N ILE A 111 -20.96 -14.72 20.78
CA ILE A 111 -22.27 -14.92 20.13
C ILE A 111 -23.24 -15.33 21.24
N LEU A 112 -24.28 -14.53 21.47
CA LEU A 112 -25.40 -15.00 22.27
C LEU A 112 -26.30 -15.84 21.37
N VAL A 113 -26.29 -17.15 21.58
CA VAL A 113 -27.33 -18.05 21.07
C VAL A 113 -28.45 -18.00 22.12
N GLY A 114 -29.51 -17.24 21.85
CA GLY A 114 -30.69 -17.25 22.72
C GLY A 114 -31.36 -18.63 22.71
N PRO A 115 -32.02 -19.06 23.80
CA PRO A 115 -32.95 -20.17 23.71
C PRO A 115 -34.04 -19.80 22.70
N ALA A 116 -34.53 -20.80 21.96
CA ALA A 116 -35.65 -20.64 21.04
C ALA A 116 -36.75 -19.82 21.71
N GLN A 117 -37.09 -18.69 21.08
CA GLN A 117 -38.22 -17.88 21.47
C GLN A 117 -39.44 -18.82 21.42
N GLU A 118 -39.98 -19.20 22.58
CA GLU A 118 -41.30 -19.81 22.68
C GLU A 118 -42.27 -18.81 22.07
N GLN A 119 -42.51 -18.99 20.78
CA GLN A 119 -43.55 -18.31 20.06
C GLN A 119 -44.83 -18.93 20.56
N GLU A 120 -45.54 -18.16 21.40
CA GLU A 120 -46.86 -18.46 21.88
C GLU A 120 -47.71 -19.07 20.76
N LEU A 121 -48.29 -20.22 21.09
CA LEU A 121 -49.36 -20.88 20.37
C LEU A 121 -50.38 -19.86 19.84
N GLU A 122 -50.56 -19.79 18.53
CA GLU A 122 -51.89 -19.59 17.95
C GLU A 122 -51.95 -20.13 16.50
N SER A 123 -52.85 -21.10 16.34
CA SER A 123 -53.61 -21.46 15.14
C SER A 123 -52.99 -22.29 13.99
N TYR A 124 -53.84 -23.18 13.50
CA TYR A 124 -53.65 -24.44 12.76
C TYR A 124 -53.43 -24.32 11.23
N PRO A 125 -53.07 -25.42 10.52
CA PRO A 125 -52.50 -25.40 9.17
C PRO A 125 -53.55 -25.62 8.07
N SER A 126 -53.24 -25.19 6.83
CA SER A 126 -53.46 -26.00 5.61
C SER A 126 -53.08 -25.27 4.30
N SER A 127 -52.53 -26.08 3.39
CA SER A 127 -52.61 -25.98 1.92
C SER A 127 -51.44 -25.36 1.13
N SER A 128 -50.58 -26.28 0.67
CA SER A 128 -50.22 -26.54 -0.74
C SER A 128 -49.10 -25.75 -1.43
N ARG A 129 -48.01 -26.51 -1.65
CA ARG A 129 -47.30 -26.78 -2.93
C ARG A 129 -46.45 -25.69 -3.62
N LEU A 130 -45.15 -26.05 -3.67
CA LEU A 130 -44.28 -26.19 -4.85
C LEU A 130 -43.35 -25.02 -5.21
N GLY A 131 -42.04 -25.32 -5.27
CA GLY A 131 -41.10 -24.59 -6.15
C GLY A 131 -39.80 -24.11 -5.49
N ASN A 132 -38.77 -24.95 -5.57
CA ASN A 132 -37.33 -24.74 -5.36
C ASN A 132 -36.80 -23.30 -5.54
N TYR A 133 -35.87 -22.87 -4.68
CA TYR A 133 -34.48 -22.56 -5.02
C TYR A 133 -33.65 -22.50 -3.72
N SER A 134 -32.52 -23.19 -3.71
CA SER A 134 -31.51 -23.14 -2.66
C SER A 134 -30.88 -21.76 -2.60
N VAL A 135 -31.45 -20.88 -1.77
CA VAL A 135 -30.74 -19.73 -1.22
C VAL A 135 -30.45 -20.11 0.21
N SER A 136 -29.20 -20.48 0.49
CA SER A 136 -28.69 -20.61 1.84
C SER A 136 -28.94 -19.28 2.55
N LYS A 137 -30.00 -19.24 3.36
CA LYS A 137 -30.23 -18.18 4.34
C LYS A 137 -28.93 -17.96 5.12
N PRO A 138 -28.47 -16.72 5.32
CA PRO A 138 -27.31 -16.50 6.15
C PRO A 138 -27.64 -17.09 7.53
N ILE A 139 -26.78 -18.01 7.95
CA ILE A 139 -26.77 -18.64 9.26
C ILE A 139 -27.11 -17.56 10.29
N ASN A 140 -28.18 -17.78 11.06
CA ASN A 140 -28.65 -16.90 12.11
C ASN A 140 -27.46 -16.35 12.91
N GLN A 141 -27.07 -15.10 12.65
CA GLN A 141 -26.05 -14.42 13.44
C GLN A 141 -26.68 -14.15 14.80
N GLY A 142 -26.43 -15.05 15.76
CA GLY A 142 -26.76 -14.78 17.16
C GLY A 142 -26.21 -13.41 17.55
N SER A 143 -26.99 -12.63 18.29
CA SER A 143 -26.62 -11.26 18.65
C SER A 143 -25.26 -11.25 19.34
N LEU A 144 -24.30 -10.52 18.76
CA LEU A 144 -22.97 -10.40 19.35
C LEU A 144 -23.02 -9.48 20.57
N THR A 145 -22.31 -9.85 21.62
CA THR A 145 -22.18 -9.08 22.86
C THR A 145 -20.71 -8.89 23.22
N ILE A 146 -20.40 -7.78 23.88
CA ILE A 146 -19.09 -7.50 24.46
C ILE A 146 -19.25 -7.43 25.98
N LEU A 147 -18.55 -8.30 26.73
CA LEU A 147 -18.75 -8.43 28.19
C LEU A 147 -20.22 -8.65 28.61
N GLY A 148 -21.02 -9.34 27.76
CA GLY A 148 -22.45 -9.58 28.00
C GLY A 148 -23.35 -8.37 27.75
N LEU A 149 -22.81 -7.26 27.23
CA LEU A 149 -23.59 -6.10 26.81
C LEU A 149 -23.97 -6.22 25.34
N HIS A 150 -25.25 -6.03 25.05
CA HIS A 150 -25.78 -5.94 23.69
C HIS A 150 -25.49 -4.55 23.11
N LEU A 151 -25.01 -4.54 21.87
CA LEU A 151 -24.97 -3.34 21.06
C LEU A 151 -26.30 -3.24 20.30
N THR A 152 -27.37 -2.81 21.00
CA THR A 152 -28.62 -2.49 20.31
C THR A 152 -28.46 -1.11 19.69
N MET A 153 -28.13 -1.08 18.40
CA MET A 153 -28.33 0.11 17.59
C MET A 153 -29.82 0.14 17.24
N LEU A 154 -30.66 0.61 18.17
CA LEU A 154 -32.05 0.91 17.81
C LEU A 154 -32.01 1.74 16.53
N PRO A 155 -32.87 1.47 15.54
CA PRO A 155 -33.00 2.37 14.41
C PRO A 155 -33.25 3.74 15.00
N PHE A 156 -32.32 4.67 14.74
CA PHE A 156 -32.37 6.05 15.24
C PHE A 156 -33.68 6.76 14.84
N THR A 157 -34.44 6.15 13.91
CA THR A 157 -35.78 6.51 13.44
C THR A 157 -36.95 6.03 14.32
N LYS A 158 -36.74 5.16 15.32
CA LYS A 158 -37.76 4.64 16.25
C LYS A 158 -37.42 4.93 17.72
N MET A 159 -36.96 6.14 18.01
CA MET A 159 -36.95 6.64 19.39
C MET A 159 -38.38 7.06 19.76
N SER A 160 -39.12 6.22 20.47
CA SER A 160 -40.32 6.67 21.18
C SER A 160 -39.90 7.40 22.47
N PHE A 161 -40.82 8.15 23.07
CA PHE A 161 -40.65 8.73 24.42
C PHE A 161 -40.30 7.69 25.51
N PHE A 162 -40.33 6.39 25.19
CA PHE A 162 -40.09 5.26 26.09
C PHE A 162 -38.81 4.48 25.74
N THR A 163 -37.77 5.11 25.21
CA THR A 163 -36.47 4.42 25.15
C THR A 163 -35.95 4.16 26.56
N ASP A 164 -35.63 2.90 26.84
CA ASP A 164 -35.09 2.51 28.15
C ASP A 164 -33.71 3.18 28.29
N LYS A 165 -33.64 4.20 29.17
CA LYS A 165 -32.39 4.90 29.51
C LYS A 165 -31.28 3.91 29.87
N ARG A 166 -31.62 2.75 30.43
CA ARG A 166 -30.67 1.68 30.76
C ARG A 166 -30.11 1.00 29.52
N GLU A 167 -30.92 0.77 28.48
CA GLU A 167 -30.44 0.17 27.22
C GLU A 167 -29.49 1.11 26.48
N VAL A 168 -29.83 2.41 26.41
CA VAL A 168 -28.96 3.45 25.83
C VAL A 168 -27.60 3.49 26.55
N GLN A 169 -27.61 3.47 27.89
CA GLN A 169 -26.39 3.45 28.69
C GLN A 169 -25.58 2.15 28.50
N ARG A 170 -26.23 0.99 28.37
CA ARG A 170 -25.56 -0.29 28.05
C ARG A 170 -24.88 -0.24 26.69
N SER A 171 -25.57 0.26 25.66
CA SER A 171 -25.00 0.43 24.31
C SER A 171 -23.81 1.40 24.32
N ALA A 172 -23.92 2.52 25.03
CA ALA A 172 -22.81 3.47 25.20
C ALA A 172 -21.60 2.85 25.91
N THR A 173 -21.84 2.03 26.93
CA THR A 173 -20.78 1.30 27.65
C THR A 173 -20.11 0.27 26.74
N ALA A 174 -20.91 -0.48 25.96
CA ALA A 174 -20.41 -1.43 24.97
C ALA A 174 -19.54 -0.75 23.92
N LEU A 175 -19.95 0.41 23.40
CA LEU A 175 -19.16 1.20 22.45
C LEU A 175 -17.86 1.72 23.09
N GLY A 176 -17.89 2.14 24.36
CA GLY A 176 -16.70 2.51 25.11
C GLY A 176 -15.69 1.36 25.20
N TYR A 177 -16.15 0.13 25.46
CA TYR A 177 -15.30 -1.06 25.47
C TYR A 177 -14.73 -1.39 24.09
N VAL A 178 -15.54 -1.28 23.03
CA VAL A 178 -15.05 -1.44 21.65
C VAL A 178 -13.96 -0.41 21.36
N ALA A 179 -14.21 0.87 21.67
CA ALA A 179 -13.28 1.95 21.38
C ALA A 179 -11.96 1.80 22.13
N HIS A 180 -12.01 1.34 23.39
CA HIS A 180 -10.80 0.99 24.14
C HIS A 180 -10.06 -0.21 23.54
N GLY A 181 -10.77 -1.28 23.20
CA GLY A 181 -10.18 -2.46 22.55
C GLY A 181 -9.49 -2.11 21.23
N VAL A 182 -10.15 -1.30 20.38
CA VAL A 182 -9.60 -0.83 19.10
C VAL A 182 -8.36 0.03 19.31
N SER A 183 -8.38 0.95 20.28
CA SER A 183 -7.22 1.79 20.62
C SER A 183 -6.01 0.96 21.07
N LEU A 184 -6.22 -0.07 21.90
CA LEU A 184 -5.17 -0.99 22.33
C LEU A 184 -4.62 -1.83 21.16
N ILE A 185 -5.50 -2.41 20.34
CA ILE A 185 -5.11 -3.21 19.18
C ILE A 185 -4.29 -2.36 18.20
N ALA A 186 -4.74 -1.14 17.91
CA ALA A 186 -4.02 -0.19 17.04
C ALA A 186 -2.63 0.13 17.58
N SER A 187 -2.51 0.40 18.89
CA SER A 187 -1.22 0.64 19.55
C SER A 187 -0.28 -0.57 19.43
N TYR A 188 -0.78 -1.78 19.66
CA TYR A 188 0.02 -3.00 19.57
C TYR A 188 0.44 -3.34 18.13
N LEU A 189 -0.43 -3.10 17.16
CA LEU A 189 -0.11 -3.25 15.74
C LEU A 189 0.74 -2.09 15.19
N GLN A 190 0.94 -1.03 15.98
CA GLN A 190 1.61 0.21 15.56
C GLN A 190 0.94 0.87 14.35
N VAL A 191 -0.39 0.82 14.30
CA VAL A 191 -1.19 1.44 13.24
C VAL A 191 -1.81 2.72 13.80
N PRO A 192 -1.48 3.91 13.27
CA PRO A 192 -2.14 5.14 13.68
C PRO A 192 -3.60 5.13 13.21
N LEU A 193 -4.54 5.31 14.13
CA LEU A 193 -5.97 5.39 13.80
C LEU A 193 -6.27 6.67 13.02
N ARG A 194 -7.14 6.57 12.01
CA ARG A 194 -7.60 7.73 11.24
C ARG A 194 -8.51 8.61 12.07
N TYR A 195 -9.32 8.01 12.93
CA TYR A 195 -10.25 8.71 13.81
C TYR A 195 -9.91 8.47 15.30
N PRO A 196 -8.88 9.14 15.85
CA PRO A 196 -8.50 9.02 17.25
C PRO A 196 -9.67 9.07 18.23
N VAL A 197 -9.66 8.14 19.19
CA VAL A 197 -10.69 8.00 20.21
C VAL A 197 -10.26 8.69 21.50
N HIS A 198 -11.15 9.50 22.07
CA HIS A 198 -11.05 9.98 23.44
C HIS A 198 -11.82 9.04 24.39
N LEU A 199 -11.07 8.34 25.22
CA LEU A 199 -11.60 7.30 26.09
C LEU A 199 -12.26 7.90 27.34
N GLY A 200 -13.57 7.72 27.45
CA GLY A 200 -14.39 8.19 28.58
C GLY A 200 -15.33 7.11 29.13
N GLY A 201 -15.05 5.83 28.85
CA GLY A 201 -15.97 4.73 29.16
C GLY A 201 -17.28 4.87 28.38
N SER A 202 -18.40 4.92 29.09
CA SER A 202 -19.72 5.18 28.48
C SER A 202 -19.87 6.58 27.87
N ARG A 203 -18.94 7.50 28.13
CA ARG A 203 -18.89 8.85 27.54
C ARG A 203 -17.67 9.03 26.64
N SER A 204 -17.33 8.02 25.85
CA SER A 204 -16.23 8.11 24.90
C SER A 204 -16.61 8.95 23.67
N TYR A 205 -15.62 9.61 23.07
CA TYR A 205 -15.78 10.42 21.87
C TYR A 205 -14.79 9.97 20.79
N ILE A 206 -15.10 10.28 19.53
CA ILE A 206 -14.22 10.03 18.39
C ILE A 206 -14.02 11.32 17.60
N ASN A 207 -12.80 11.54 17.13
CA ASN A 207 -12.41 12.76 16.46
C ASN A 207 -12.41 12.59 14.95
N ASP A 208 -13.05 13.53 14.25
CA ASP A 208 -12.81 13.71 12.82
C ASP A 208 -11.93 14.93 12.57
N TYR A 209 -10.88 14.72 11.77
CA TYR A 209 -9.96 15.76 11.31
C TYR A 209 -10.28 16.24 9.90
N ALA A 210 -11.41 15.80 9.31
CA ALA A 210 -11.89 16.37 8.07
C ALA A 210 -12.06 17.89 8.21
N PRO A 211 -11.62 18.70 7.22
CA PRO A 211 -11.79 20.14 7.27
C PRO A 211 -13.29 20.46 7.39
N SER A 212 -13.67 21.06 8.52
CA SER A 212 -15.03 21.51 8.75
C SER A 212 -15.34 22.64 7.78
N VAL A 213 -16.29 22.41 6.86
CA VAL A 213 -16.91 23.48 6.08
C VAL A 213 -17.99 24.12 6.96
N GLU A 214 -17.59 24.72 8.08
CA GLU A 214 -18.45 25.71 8.72
C GLU A 214 -18.33 27.01 7.90
N PRO A 215 -19.43 27.63 7.46
CA PRO A 215 -19.40 28.95 6.86
C PRO A 215 -19.14 29.96 7.98
N THR A 216 -17.90 30.02 8.43
CA THR A 216 -17.44 31.09 9.31
C THR A 216 -17.37 32.33 8.43
N SER A 217 -18.44 33.13 8.49
CA SER A 217 -18.43 34.50 7.99
C SER A 217 -17.38 35.27 8.77
N SER A 218 -16.18 35.33 8.23
CA SER A 218 -15.22 36.42 8.39
C SER A 218 -14.08 36.14 7.42
N ASP A 219 -14.19 36.77 6.26
CA ASP A 219 -13.02 37.24 5.54
C ASP A 219 -12.04 37.80 6.57
N LEU A 220 -10.81 37.27 6.58
CA LEU A 220 -9.56 38.03 6.64
C LEU A 220 -8.37 37.09 6.85
N LEU A 221 -7.45 37.17 5.89
CA LEU A 221 -6.01 36.85 5.96
C LEU A 221 -5.59 35.39 5.68
N TRP A 222 -5.22 35.16 4.43
CA TRP A 222 -4.57 33.96 3.89
C TRP A 222 -3.08 33.79 4.29
N ASP A 223 -2.49 34.71 5.07
CA ASP A 223 -1.03 34.72 5.30
C ASP A 223 -0.59 34.36 6.74
N THR A 224 -1.11 33.27 7.30
CA THR A 224 -0.44 32.61 8.45
C THR A 224 -0.56 31.09 8.34
N ALA A 225 0.05 30.55 7.28
CA ALA A 225 0.43 29.15 7.23
C ALA A 225 1.53 28.89 8.27
N LEU A 226 1.13 28.39 9.45
CA LEU A 226 1.86 27.49 10.38
C LEU A 226 1.10 27.50 11.72
N SER A 227 0.46 26.38 12.07
CA SER A 227 -0.22 26.12 13.35
C SER A 227 -1.58 26.83 13.60
N VAL A 228 -2.53 26.74 12.66
CA VAL A 228 -3.94 26.75 13.07
C VAL A 228 -4.25 25.36 13.63
N ASN A 229 -4.29 25.26 14.95
CA ASN A 229 -4.76 24.08 15.67
C ASN A 229 -6.27 23.96 15.39
N VAL A 230 -6.63 23.41 14.22
CA VAL A 230 -8.02 23.08 13.89
C VAL A 230 -8.43 22.03 14.91
N LYS A 231 -9.16 22.46 15.94
CA LYS A 231 -9.66 21.57 16.98
C LYS A 231 -10.50 20.51 16.27
N PRO A 232 -10.16 19.21 16.39
CA PRO A 232 -10.94 18.18 15.73
C PRO A 232 -12.39 18.22 16.21
N VAL A 233 -13.31 17.93 15.30
CA VAL A 233 -14.73 17.84 15.66
C VAL A 233 -14.95 16.54 16.42
N GLU A 234 -15.40 16.66 17.66
CA GLU A 234 -15.67 15.52 18.54
C GLU A 234 -17.10 15.00 18.32
N PHE A 235 -17.23 13.70 18.10
CA PHE A 235 -18.50 13.02 17.96
C PHE A 235 -18.71 12.01 19.10
N PRO A 236 -19.86 12.02 19.80
CA PRO A 236 -20.08 11.15 20.94
C PRO A 236 -20.36 9.71 20.51
N LEU A 237 -19.71 8.74 21.15
CA LEU A 237 -20.02 7.30 21.01
C LEU A 237 -21.18 6.86 21.93
N PHE A 238 -22.03 7.81 22.29
CA PHE A 238 -23.22 7.62 23.11
C PHE A 238 -24.29 8.57 22.61
N LEU A 239 -25.54 8.27 22.98
CA LEU A 239 -26.66 9.13 22.63
C LEU A 239 -26.72 10.33 23.57
N GLU A 240 -26.60 11.53 23.02
CA GLU A 240 -26.72 12.79 23.75
C GLU A 240 -27.99 13.52 23.30
N GLY A 241 -29.04 13.45 24.11
CA GLY A 241 -30.33 14.08 23.80
C GLY A 241 -31.06 13.43 22.63
N GLN A 242 -31.61 14.25 21.73
CA GLN A 242 -32.42 13.82 20.58
C GLN A 242 -31.59 13.66 19.28
N ASP A 243 -30.33 14.12 19.28
CA ASP A 243 -29.44 14.15 18.12
C ASP A 243 -28.74 12.80 17.89
N THR A 244 -29.54 11.85 17.43
CA THR A 244 -29.11 10.49 17.09
C THR A 244 -28.11 10.41 15.93
N THR A 245 -28.09 11.41 15.05
CA THR A 245 -27.26 11.45 13.84
C THR A 245 -25.77 11.56 14.15
N ARG A 246 -25.39 12.37 15.15
CA ARG A 246 -24.01 12.54 15.59
C ARG A 246 -23.44 11.25 16.18
N ALA A 247 -24.23 10.56 16.98
CA ALA A 247 -23.85 9.26 17.55
C ALA A 247 -23.75 8.17 16.48
N ALA A 248 -24.70 8.14 15.53
CA ALA A 248 -24.66 7.22 14.40
C ALA A 248 -23.39 7.39 13.56
N TYR A 249 -23.00 8.65 13.32
CA TYR A 249 -21.77 8.99 12.61
C TYR A 249 -20.52 8.59 13.40
N ALA A 250 -20.47 8.84 14.71
CA ALA A 250 -19.38 8.40 15.57
C ALA A 250 -19.15 6.88 15.49
N VAL A 251 -20.23 6.08 15.54
CA VAL A 251 -20.16 4.61 15.43
C VAL A 251 -19.68 4.18 14.05
N PHE A 252 -20.09 4.88 13.00
CA PHE A 252 -19.59 4.65 11.64
C PHE A 252 -18.08 4.90 11.55
N LEU A 253 -17.59 6.01 12.12
CA LEU A 253 -16.16 6.33 12.16
C LEU A 253 -15.36 5.27 12.94
N LEU A 254 -15.87 4.83 14.09
CA LEU A 254 -15.27 3.74 14.87
C LEU A 254 -15.18 2.44 14.05
N ASN A 255 -16.21 2.12 13.27
CA ASN A 255 -16.15 0.98 12.36
C ASN A 255 -15.12 1.17 11.24
N LYS A 256 -14.89 2.41 10.79
CA LYS A 256 -13.86 2.72 9.78
C LYS A 256 -12.45 2.52 10.31
N ASP A 257 -12.21 2.80 11.58
CA ASP A 257 -10.95 2.44 12.24
C ASP A 257 -10.77 0.92 12.35
N ILE A 258 -11.83 0.17 12.67
CA ILE A 258 -11.77 -1.30 12.66
C ILE A 258 -11.49 -1.84 11.24
N GLU A 259 -12.13 -1.26 10.22
CA GLU A 259 -11.89 -1.59 8.82
C GLU A 259 -10.44 -1.29 8.41
N GLN A 260 -9.86 -0.19 8.87
CA GLN A 260 -8.44 0.12 8.67
C GLN A 260 -7.54 -0.97 9.27
N LEU A 261 -7.82 -1.42 10.49
CA LEU A 261 -7.04 -2.48 11.14
C LEU A 261 -7.19 -3.82 10.43
N LEU A 262 -8.40 -4.16 9.95
CA LEU A 262 -8.65 -5.35 9.12
C LEU A 262 -7.87 -5.28 7.81
N ASN A 263 -7.89 -4.14 7.13
CA ASN A 263 -7.13 -3.94 5.89
C ASN A 263 -5.61 -4.04 6.12
N PHE A 264 -5.11 -3.58 7.27
CA PHE A 264 -3.70 -3.71 7.64
C PHE A 264 -3.26 -5.18 7.74
N ILE A 265 -4.16 -6.08 8.17
CA ILE A 265 -3.92 -7.53 8.19
C ILE A 265 -4.46 -8.26 6.95
N SER A 266 -4.77 -7.53 5.87
CA SER A 266 -5.27 -8.06 4.59
C SER A 266 -6.62 -8.79 4.65
N VAL A 267 -7.50 -8.41 5.59
CA VAL A 267 -8.87 -8.94 5.72
C VAL A 267 -9.91 -7.90 5.31
N LYS A 268 -10.97 -8.32 4.61
CA LYS A 268 -12.08 -7.45 4.23
C LYS A 268 -13.09 -7.31 5.37
N SER A 269 -13.60 -6.10 5.58
CA SER A 269 -14.68 -5.88 6.56
C SER A 269 -16.03 -6.40 6.06
N LEU A 270 -16.93 -6.73 6.99
CA LEU A 270 -18.31 -7.14 6.73
C LEU A 270 -19.23 -5.93 6.44
N GLY A 271 -18.68 -4.72 6.41
CA GLY A 271 -19.39 -3.46 6.17
C GLY A 271 -19.54 -2.55 7.39
N PRO A 272 -20.10 -1.33 7.20
CA PRO A 272 -20.07 -0.23 8.18
C PRO A 272 -20.96 -0.41 9.42
N ARG A 273 -21.97 -1.29 9.34
CA ARG A 273 -22.96 -1.51 10.43
C ARG A 273 -22.57 -2.65 11.36
N HIS A 274 -21.47 -3.33 11.09
CA HIS A 274 -21.11 -4.61 11.72
C HIS A 274 -19.94 -4.47 12.72
N VAL A 275 -19.98 -3.46 13.59
CA VAL A 275 -18.88 -3.11 14.53
C VAL A 275 -18.36 -4.32 15.31
N LEU A 276 -19.23 -5.03 16.03
CA LEU A 276 -18.83 -6.19 16.84
C LEU A 276 -18.38 -7.38 15.99
N ALA A 277 -18.97 -7.58 14.82
CA ALA A 277 -18.58 -8.69 13.94
C ALA A 277 -17.21 -8.42 13.31
N ASN A 278 -16.94 -7.19 12.89
CA ASN A 278 -15.65 -6.75 12.39
C ASN A 278 -14.57 -6.83 13.48
N LEU A 279 -14.87 -6.42 14.72
CA LEU A 279 -13.95 -6.56 15.85
C LEU A 279 -13.67 -8.04 16.16
N LYS A 280 -14.70 -8.89 16.16
CA LYS A 280 -14.52 -10.33 16.36
C LYS A 280 -13.64 -10.94 15.28
N GLU A 281 -13.85 -10.56 14.01
CA GLU A 281 -13.05 -11.04 12.89
C GLU A 281 -11.59 -10.57 12.99
N LEU A 282 -11.37 -9.32 13.40
CA LEU A 282 -10.03 -8.76 13.65
C LEU A 282 -9.29 -9.58 14.72
N LEU A 283 -9.94 -9.84 15.86
CA LEU A 283 -9.37 -10.64 16.93
C LEU A 283 -9.08 -12.08 16.48
N ARG A 284 -10.02 -12.71 15.76
CA ARG A 284 -9.88 -14.07 15.24
C ARG A 284 -8.68 -14.21 14.32
N THR A 285 -8.51 -13.27 13.38
CA THR A 285 -7.42 -13.33 12.41
C THR A 285 -6.07 -13.10 13.08
N VAL A 286 -5.95 -12.13 13.99
CA VAL A 286 -4.67 -11.91 14.70
C VAL A 286 -4.31 -13.10 15.59
N GLN A 287 -5.29 -13.78 16.17
CA GLN A 287 -5.09 -14.98 17.00
C GLN A 287 -4.79 -16.24 16.18
N SER A 288 -4.91 -16.22 14.84
CA SER A 288 -4.61 -17.36 14.00
C SER A 288 -3.10 -17.61 13.91
N SER A 289 -2.69 -18.85 13.63
CA SER A 289 -1.27 -19.17 13.39
C SER A 289 -0.71 -18.45 12.17
N GLU A 290 -1.56 -18.14 11.18
CA GLU A 290 -1.18 -17.49 9.93
C GLU A 290 -0.64 -16.07 10.16
N PHE A 291 -1.09 -15.38 11.22
CA PHE A 291 -0.61 -14.04 11.54
C PHE A 291 0.89 -13.99 11.87
N ILE A 292 1.45 -15.06 12.43
CA ILE A 292 2.88 -15.10 12.80
C ILE A 292 3.78 -15.16 11.57
N ASP A 293 3.31 -15.78 10.49
CA ASP A 293 4.08 -16.04 9.28
C ASP A 293 3.89 -14.97 8.19
N THR A 294 3.13 -13.90 8.48
CA THR A 294 2.90 -12.72 7.61
C THR A 294 3.81 -11.53 7.94
#